data_AF-A0A917MFC7-F1
#
_entry.id   AF-A0A917MFC7-F1
#
_cell.length_a   1.000
_cell.length_b   1.000
_cell.length_c   1.000
_cell.angle_alpha   90.00
_cell.angle_beta   90.00
_cell.angle_gamma   90.00
#
_symmetry.space_group_name_H-M   'P 1'
#
loop_
_entity.id
_entity.type
_entity.pdbx_description
1 polymer ?
#
loop_
_entity_poly.entity_id
_entity_poly.type
_entity_poly.pdbx_seq_one_letter_code
_entity_poly.pdbx_strand_id
1 'polypeptide(L)'
;MISVGFMGLKYFSGMPAQASSGPRLYDRYGPLVTDPQGIFNLPRGFAYKIISRSGEPMDDGFLSPGRNDAMAAFANPDGKVVVVRNHEVSVDDVKNGPFGKANVLLDRLSPLQIYDRGHGKKPSLGGTTTFLFNEDTQRMGYLF
;
A
#
# COMPACT_ATOMS: atom_id res chain seq x y z
N MET A 1 -14.22 -26.89 14.87
CA MET A 1 -13.14 -26.51 15.82
C MET A 1 -13.01 -24.99 15.85
N ILE A 2 -13.69 -24.30 16.78
CA ILE A 2 -13.65 -22.82 16.90
C ILE A 2 -12.96 -22.39 18.22
N SER A 3 -12.62 -23.34 19.10
CA SER A 3 -12.24 -23.03 20.49
C SER A 3 -10.74 -22.80 20.73
N VAL A 4 -9.85 -23.33 19.88
CA VAL A 4 -8.39 -23.20 20.09
C VAL A 4 -7.87 -21.78 19.80
N GLY A 5 -8.49 -21.06 18.85
CA GLY A 5 -8.06 -19.71 18.46
C GLY A 5 -8.20 -18.65 19.55
N PHE A 6 -9.25 -18.74 20.39
CA PHE A 6 -9.48 -17.77 21.46
C PHE A 6 -8.55 -17.95 22.66
N MET A 7 -8.05 -19.17 22.91
CA MET A 7 -7.14 -19.43 24.03
C MET A 7 -5.75 -18.83 23.77
N GLY A 8 -5.29 -18.86 22.52
CA GLY A 8 -4.05 -18.17 22.10
C GLY A 8 -4.16 -16.65 22.22
N LEU A 9 -5.27 -16.05 21.80
CA LEU A 9 -5.50 -14.60 21.90
C LEU A 9 -5.58 -14.13 23.37
N LYS A 10 -6.20 -14.91 24.27
CA LYS A 10 -6.24 -14.63 25.71
C LYS A 10 -4.84 -14.63 26.34
N TYR A 11 -3.98 -15.56 25.92
CA TYR A 11 -2.60 -15.61 26.38
C TYR A 11 -1.78 -14.40 25.88
N PHE A 12 -1.99 -13.97 24.64
CA PHE A 12 -1.30 -12.82 24.06
C PHE A 12 -1.76 -11.47 24.64
N SER A 13 -3.06 -11.34 24.96
CA SER A 13 -3.65 -10.12 25.52
C SER A 13 -3.44 -9.97 27.03
N GLY A 14 -3.11 -11.06 27.74
CA GLY A 14 -2.80 -11.05 29.18
C GLY A 14 -1.33 -10.88 29.52
N MET A 15 -0.42 -10.93 28.54
CA MET A 15 0.99 -10.62 28.77
C MET A 15 1.15 -9.11 28.94
N PRO A 16 1.75 -8.62 30.05
CA PRO A 16 2.19 -7.23 30.09
C PRO A 16 3.18 -7.03 28.95
N ALA A 17 2.92 -6.05 28.09
CA ALA A 17 3.87 -5.66 27.06
C ALA A 17 5.18 -5.27 27.76
N GLN A 18 6.18 -6.16 27.73
CA GLN A 18 7.55 -5.80 28.03
C GLN A 18 8.03 -4.94 26.85
N ALA A 19 7.73 -3.65 26.91
CA ALA A 19 8.44 -2.67 26.14
C ALA A 19 9.92 -2.82 26.51
N SER A 20 10.73 -3.29 25.57
CA SER A 20 12.18 -3.34 25.75
C SER A 20 12.66 -1.95 26.13
N SER A 21 13.35 -1.84 27.27
CA SER A 21 14.03 -0.63 27.73
C SER A 21 15.31 -0.37 26.92
N GLY A 22 15.25 -0.56 25.60
CA GLY A 22 16.26 -0.05 24.68
C GLY A 22 16.19 1.49 24.64
N PRO A 23 17.28 2.17 24.24
CA PRO A 23 17.24 3.61 24.00
C PRO A 23 16.05 3.91 23.08
N ARG A 24 15.25 4.92 23.44
CA ARG A 24 14.10 5.30 22.61
C ARG A 24 14.66 5.67 21.24
N LEU A 25 14.02 5.27 20.15
CA LEU A 25 14.51 5.55 18.77
C LEU A 25 14.85 7.04 18.55
N TYR A 26 14.19 7.94 19.29
CA TYR A 26 14.45 9.38 19.33
C TYR A 26 15.89 9.73 19.76
N ASP A 27 16.51 8.96 20.66
CA ASP A 27 17.86 9.23 21.17
C ASP A 27 18.93 9.02 20.09
N ARG A 28 18.63 8.23 19.05
CA ARG A 28 19.57 7.95 17.94
C ARG A 28 19.48 8.95 16.79
N TYR A 29 18.28 9.43 16.46
CA TYR A 29 18.05 10.28 15.29
C TYR A 29 17.70 11.74 15.63
N GLY A 30 17.45 12.03 16.91
CA GLY A 30 17.00 13.34 17.37
C GLY A 30 15.51 13.57 17.12
N PRO A 31 15.02 14.79 17.41
CA PRO A 31 13.61 15.11 17.30
C PRO A 31 13.12 15.19 15.85
N LEU A 32 11.86 14.82 15.65
CA LEU A 32 11.15 15.06 14.39
C LEU A 32 10.99 16.56 14.17
N VAL A 33 11.25 16.99 12.94
CA VAL A 33 11.03 18.35 12.47
C VAL A 33 9.67 18.41 11.79
N THR A 34 8.86 19.41 12.11
CA THR A 34 7.57 19.62 11.45
C THR A 34 7.76 19.83 9.95
N ASP A 35 7.11 19.00 9.14
CA ASP A 35 7.08 19.13 7.70
C ASP A 35 6.13 20.27 7.29
N PRO A 36 6.59 21.30 6.55
CA PRO A 36 5.73 22.36 6.04
C PRO A 36 4.60 21.85 5.14
N GLN A 37 4.79 20.69 4.48
CA GLN A 37 3.76 20.06 3.64
C GLN A 37 2.80 19.17 4.44
N GLY A 38 3.10 18.90 5.72
CA GLY A 38 2.27 18.08 6.59
C GLY A 38 2.18 16.60 6.20
N ILE A 39 3.16 16.07 5.46
CA ILE A 39 3.17 14.66 5.02
C ILE A 39 3.90 13.80 6.05
N PHE A 40 5.18 14.07 6.30
CA PHE A 40 5.98 13.33 7.27
C PHE A 40 6.93 14.22 8.04
N ASN A 41 6.73 14.31 9.36
CA ASN A 41 7.72 14.88 10.25
C ASN A 41 8.88 13.89 10.37
N LEU A 42 10.07 14.28 9.89
CA LEU A 42 11.26 13.45 9.89
C LEU A 42 12.37 14.07 10.76
N PRO A 43 13.29 13.28 11.32
CA PRO A 43 14.46 13.83 12.00
C PRO A 43 15.33 14.65 11.05
N ARG A 44 16.15 15.55 11.60
CA ARG A 44 17.08 16.36 10.81
C ARG A 44 18.02 15.46 10.00
N GLY A 45 18.17 15.77 8.71
CA GLY A 45 19.04 15.01 7.78
C GLY A 45 18.33 13.90 7.01
N PHE A 46 17.08 13.57 7.37
CA PHE A 46 16.23 12.68 6.59
C PHE A 46 15.40 13.47 5.57
N ALA A 47 15.08 12.81 4.47
CA ALA A 47 14.20 13.34 3.42
C ALA A 47 13.30 12.23 2.89
N TYR A 48 12.17 12.63 2.30
CA TYR A 48 11.28 11.72 1.59
C TYR A 48 11.07 12.21 0.16
N LYS A 49 10.60 11.29 -0.68
CA LYS A 49 10.11 11.58 -2.03
C LYS A 49 8.80 10.86 -2.22
N ILE A 50 7.79 11.57 -2.70
CA ILE A 50 6.52 10.97 -3.10
C ILE A 50 6.73 10.34 -4.48
N ILE A 51 6.58 9.01 -4.56
CA ILE A 51 6.81 8.25 -5.80
C ILE A 51 5.51 7.92 -6.56
N SER A 52 4.37 7.90 -5.87
CA SER A 52 3.03 7.81 -6.49
C SER A 52 1.96 8.37 -5.56
N ARG A 53 0.82 8.76 -6.15
CA ARG A 53 -0.41 9.09 -5.42
C ARG A 53 -1.57 8.21 -5.90
N SER A 54 -2.50 7.95 -5.00
CA SER A 54 -3.77 7.31 -5.35
C SER A 54 -4.50 8.14 -6.41
N GLY A 55 -5.13 7.48 -7.37
CA GLY A 55 -5.88 8.12 -8.45
C GLY A 55 -5.02 8.64 -9.60
N GLU A 56 -3.68 8.55 -9.52
CA GLU A 56 -2.82 8.80 -10.69
C GLU A 56 -2.98 7.65 -11.70
N PRO A 57 -2.95 7.93 -13.02
CA PRO A 57 -3.00 6.89 -14.04
C PRO A 57 -1.80 5.94 -13.93
N MET A 58 -2.08 4.65 -14.06
CA MET A 58 -1.07 3.61 -14.29
C MET A 58 -0.87 3.40 -15.80
N ASP A 59 0.15 2.65 -16.17
CA ASP A 59 0.55 2.45 -17.56
C ASP A 59 -0.46 1.62 -18.38
N ASP A 60 -1.33 0.84 -17.73
CA ASP A 60 -2.46 0.13 -18.34
C ASP A 60 -3.71 1.03 -18.56
N GLY A 61 -3.63 2.28 -18.10
CA GLY A 61 -4.69 3.27 -18.19
C GLY A 61 -5.79 3.13 -17.15
N PHE A 62 -5.64 2.28 -16.13
CA PHE A 62 -6.44 2.34 -14.89
C PHE A 62 -5.82 3.32 -13.90
N LEU A 63 -6.49 3.54 -12.76
CA LEU A 63 -5.97 4.41 -11.71
C LEU A 63 -5.27 3.58 -10.62
N SER A 64 -4.17 4.11 -10.08
CA SER A 64 -3.53 3.58 -8.89
C SER A 64 -4.54 3.57 -7.74
N PRO A 65 -4.94 2.40 -7.19
CA PRO A 65 -5.92 2.37 -6.13
C PRO A 65 -5.39 3.05 -4.87
N GLY A 66 -6.30 3.46 -4.00
CA GLY A 66 -5.99 4.03 -2.69
C GLY A 66 -5.79 2.95 -1.64
N ARG A 67 -5.83 3.35 -0.36
CA ARG A 67 -5.71 2.44 0.79
C ARG A 67 -4.48 1.52 0.68
N ASN A 68 -3.35 2.11 0.28
CA ASN A 68 -2.07 1.42 0.24
C ASN A 68 -1.78 0.82 1.62
N ASP A 69 -1.43 -0.45 1.63
CA ASP A 69 -1.09 -1.18 2.85
C ASP A 69 0.30 -1.82 2.70
N ALA A 70 0.51 -3.03 3.23
CA ALA A 70 1.76 -3.75 3.18
C ALA A 70 2.32 -3.86 1.75
N MET A 71 3.64 -3.84 1.66
CA MET A 71 4.37 -4.00 0.40
C MET A 71 5.59 -4.87 0.58
N ALA A 72 5.99 -5.55 -0.48
CA ALA A 72 7.20 -6.36 -0.54
C ALA A 72 8.08 -5.91 -1.71
N ALA A 73 9.38 -5.89 -1.50
CA ALA A 73 10.39 -5.50 -2.47
C ALA A 73 11.25 -6.72 -2.86
N PHE A 74 11.45 -6.90 -4.15
CA PHE A 74 12.19 -8.01 -4.74
C PHE A 74 13.26 -7.47 -5.69
N ALA A 75 14.44 -8.08 -5.68
CA ALA A 75 15.50 -7.73 -6.61
C ALA A 75 15.10 -8.13 -8.05
N ASN A 76 15.33 -7.25 -9.02
CA ASN A 76 15.20 -7.53 -10.45
C ASN A 76 16.61 -7.70 -11.07
N PRO A 77 16.84 -8.65 -12.00
CA PRO A 77 18.16 -8.83 -12.63
C PRO A 77 18.75 -7.57 -13.28
N ASP A 78 17.90 -6.65 -13.74
CA ASP A 78 18.33 -5.37 -14.36
C ASP A 78 18.79 -4.31 -13.33
N GLY A 79 18.99 -4.68 -12.07
CA GLY A 79 19.41 -3.77 -10.99
C GLY A 79 18.30 -2.85 -10.48
N LYS A 80 17.05 -3.09 -10.88
CA LYS A 80 15.86 -2.40 -10.36
C LYS A 80 15.21 -3.21 -9.23
N VAL A 81 14.23 -2.62 -8.55
CA VAL A 81 13.45 -3.29 -7.51
C VAL A 81 12.01 -3.47 -7.99
N VAL A 82 11.50 -4.69 -8.00
CA VAL A 82 10.06 -4.95 -8.17
C VAL A 82 9.39 -4.77 -6.82
N VAL A 83 8.37 -3.92 -6.75
CA VAL A 83 7.58 -3.72 -5.53
C VAL A 83 6.15 -4.16 -5.80
N VAL A 84 5.64 -5.05 -4.94
CA VAL A 84 4.23 -5.46 -4.91
C VAL A 84 3.59 -4.78 -3.72
N ARG A 85 2.52 -4.01 -3.95
CA ARG A 85 1.83 -3.20 -2.94
C ARG A 85 0.37 -3.61 -2.82
N ASN A 86 -0.08 -3.86 -1.60
CA ASN A 86 -1.49 -4.16 -1.31
C ASN A 86 -2.37 -2.90 -1.31
N HIS A 87 -3.64 -3.11 -1.65
CA HIS A 87 -4.72 -2.12 -1.65
C HIS A 87 -5.95 -2.66 -0.93
N GLU A 88 -6.18 -2.21 0.29
CA GLU A 88 -7.32 -2.65 1.12
C GLU A 88 -8.57 -1.79 0.85
N VAL A 89 -9.05 -1.83 -0.40
CA VAL A 89 -10.21 -1.05 -0.85
C VAL A 89 -11.46 -1.93 -0.82
N SER A 90 -12.46 -1.53 -0.04
CA SER A 90 -13.77 -2.19 -0.03
C SER A 90 -14.59 -1.81 -1.27
N VAL A 91 -15.58 -2.63 -1.61
CA VAL A 91 -16.45 -2.42 -2.79
C VAL A 91 -17.25 -1.11 -2.76
N ASP A 92 -17.43 -0.52 -1.57
CA ASP A 92 -18.14 0.75 -1.39
C ASP A 92 -17.20 1.98 -1.45
N ASP A 93 -15.87 1.79 -1.40
CA ASP A 93 -14.87 2.87 -1.45
C ASP A 93 -14.45 3.17 -2.90
N VAL A 94 -15.43 3.41 -3.78
CA VAL A 94 -15.25 3.62 -5.24
C VAL A 94 -14.23 4.70 -5.56
N LYS A 95 -14.13 5.75 -4.74
CA LYS A 95 -13.16 6.85 -4.93
C LYS A 95 -11.70 6.39 -4.87
N ASN A 96 -11.43 5.28 -4.20
CA ASN A 96 -10.11 4.69 -4.05
C ASN A 96 -9.92 3.46 -4.95
N GLY A 97 -10.91 3.10 -5.77
CA GLY A 97 -10.81 1.98 -6.71
C GLY A 97 -10.07 2.33 -8.01
N PRO A 98 -9.64 1.32 -8.78
CA PRO A 98 -8.91 1.52 -10.04
C PRO A 98 -9.78 2.03 -11.19
N PHE A 99 -11.11 1.91 -11.07
CA PHE A 99 -12.03 2.08 -12.20
C PHE A 99 -12.60 3.50 -12.36
N GLY A 100 -12.08 4.47 -11.60
CA GLY A 100 -12.54 5.85 -11.64
C GLY A 100 -13.93 6.05 -11.01
N LYS A 101 -14.46 7.28 -11.12
CA LYS A 101 -15.77 7.64 -10.54
C LYS A 101 -16.85 6.71 -11.08
N ALA A 102 -17.68 6.16 -10.20
CA ALA A 102 -18.76 5.23 -10.56
C ALA A 102 -18.30 4.03 -11.40
N ASN A 103 -17.03 3.62 -11.30
CA ASN A 103 -16.44 2.49 -12.02
C ASN A 103 -16.51 2.59 -13.56
N VAL A 104 -16.47 3.80 -14.12
CA VAL A 104 -16.57 4.03 -15.59
C VAL A 104 -15.51 3.31 -16.43
N LEU A 105 -14.37 2.92 -15.84
CA LEU A 105 -13.33 2.18 -16.56
C LEU A 105 -13.53 0.65 -16.49
N LEU A 106 -14.47 0.13 -15.72
CA LEU A 106 -14.66 -1.32 -15.51
C LEU A 106 -14.88 -2.09 -16.83
N ASP A 107 -15.55 -1.48 -17.81
CA ASP A 107 -15.83 -2.10 -19.10
C ASP A 107 -14.60 -2.20 -20.01
N ARG A 108 -13.48 -1.54 -19.65
CA ARG A 108 -12.19 -1.72 -20.34
C ARG A 108 -11.52 -3.04 -19.96
N LEU A 109 -11.87 -3.65 -18.82
CA LEU A 109 -11.39 -4.98 -18.46
C LEU A 109 -12.23 -6.05 -19.14
N SER A 110 -11.56 -6.97 -19.83
CA SER A 110 -12.18 -8.21 -20.26
C SER A 110 -12.77 -8.95 -19.05
N PRO A 111 -13.94 -9.61 -19.17
CA PRO A 111 -14.48 -10.46 -18.12
C PRO A 111 -13.51 -11.55 -17.63
N LEU A 112 -12.53 -11.94 -18.45
CA LEU A 112 -11.51 -12.92 -18.09
C LEU A 112 -10.39 -12.36 -17.19
N GLN A 113 -10.27 -11.04 -17.08
CA GLN A 113 -9.22 -10.36 -16.32
C GLN A 113 -9.66 -9.98 -14.90
N ILE A 114 -10.92 -10.22 -14.53
CA ILE A 114 -11.48 -9.86 -13.24
C ILE A 114 -12.31 -11.02 -12.69
N TYR A 115 -11.89 -11.52 -11.54
CA TYR A 115 -12.56 -12.64 -10.89
C TYR A 115 -13.95 -12.27 -10.37
N ASP A 116 -14.08 -11.13 -9.68
CA ASP A 116 -15.34 -10.65 -9.13
C ASP A 116 -15.73 -9.27 -9.70
N ARG A 117 -16.66 -9.29 -10.67
CA ARG A 117 -17.25 -8.08 -11.27
C ARG A 117 -18.43 -7.52 -10.47
N GLY A 118 -18.83 -8.18 -9.38
CA GLY A 118 -19.99 -7.80 -8.57
C GLY A 118 -21.25 -7.57 -9.40
N HIS A 119 -21.52 -8.47 -10.35
CA HIS A 119 -22.62 -8.39 -11.31
C HIS A 119 -22.68 -7.07 -12.10
N GLY A 120 -21.53 -6.45 -12.36
CA GLY A 120 -21.41 -5.17 -13.06
C GLY A 120 -21.78 -3.95 -12.23
N LYS A 121 -22.02 -4.11 -10.92
CA LYS A 121 -22.44 -3.01 -10.03
C LYS A 121 -21.39 -2.70 -8.97
N LYS A 122 -20.87 -3.72 -8.30
CA LYS A 122 -19.92 -3.58 -7.18
C LYS A 122 -18.71 -4.52 -7.37
N PRO A 123 -17.87 -4.27 -8.38
CA PRO A 123 -16.67 -5.09 -8.58
C PRO A 123 -15.75 -5.03 -7.37
N SER A 124 -14.86 -6.02 -7.24
CA SER A 124 -13.73 -5.90 -6.31
C SER A 124 -12.86 -4.70 -6.69
N LEU A 125 -12.49 -3.88 -5.70
CA LEU A 125 -11.72 -2.65 -5.89
C LEU A 125 -10.33 -2.70 -5.26
N GLY A 126 -10.09 -3.65 -4.36
CA GLY A 126 -8.80 -3.90 -3.75
C GLY A 126 -7.94 -4.85 -4.59
N GLY A 127 -6.79 -5.22 -4.04
CA GLY A 127 -5.85 -6.14 -4.71
C GLY A 127 -4.42 -5.70 -4.54
N THR A 128 -3.63 -5.84 -5.60
CA THR A 128 -2.22 -5.41 -5.60
C THR A 128 -1.88 -4.62 -6.85
N THR A 129 -0.92 -3.71 -6.73
CA THR A 129 -0.20 -3.17 -7.89
C THR A 129 1.25 -3.62 -7.83
N THR A 130 1.84 -3.80 -9.01
CA THR A 130 3.26 -4.12 -9.15
C THR A 130 3.94 -3.01 -9.95
N PHE A 131 5.06 -2.50 -9.45
CA PHE A 131 5.84 -1.49 -10.13
C PHE A 131 7.35 -1.75 -10.00
N LEU A 132 8.10 -1.33 -11.01
CA LEU A 132 9.56 -1.24 -10.92
C LEU A 132 9.93 0.08 -10.29
N PHE A 133 10.77 0.02 -9.27
CA PHE A 133 11.44 1.17 -8.69
C PHE A 133 12.91 1.19 -9.12
N ASN A 134 13.36 2.33 -9.63
CA ASN A 134 14.75 2.59 -9.94
C ASN A 134 15.34 3.44 -8.81
N GLU A 135 16.29 2.87 -8.08
CA GLU A 135 16.88 3.50 -6.88
C GLU A 135 17.77 4.69 -7.23
N ASP A 136 18.50 4.63 -8.36
CA ASP A 136 19.40 5.71 -8.81
C ASP A 136 18.65 7.02 -9.11
N THR A 137 17.47 6.91 -9.73
CA THR A 137 16.63 8.06 -10.13
C THR A 137 15.50 8.34 -9.13
N GLN A 138 15.27 7.41 -8.21
CA GLN A 138 14.14 7.38 -7.29
C GLN A 138 12.80 7.56 -8.02
N ARG A 139 12.58 6.83 -9.11
CA ARG A 139 11.37 6.86 -9.92
C ARG A 139 10.78 5.47 -10.04
N MET A 140 9.45 5.41 -10.18
CA MET A 140 8.74 4.17 -10.46
C MET A 140 8.10 4.18 -11.85
N GLY A 141 7.88 2.98 -12.40
CA GLY A 141 7.00 2.71 -13.55
C GLY A 141 6.26 1.40 -13.30
N TYR A 142 5.01 1.29 -13.74
CA TYR A 142 4.19 0.11 -13.46
C TYR A 142 4.62 -1.07 -14.34
N LEU A 143 4.49 -2.28 -13.80
CA LEU A 143 4.66 -3.53 -14.54
C LEU A 143 3.29 -4.14 -14.83
N PHE A 144 3.15 -4.73 -16.01
CA PHE A 144 2.02 -5.57 -16.40
C PHE A 144 2.49 -6.97 -16.76
#